data_AF-A0A3M1PT67-F1
#
_entry.id   AF-A0A3M1PT67-F1
#
_cell.length_a   1.000
_cell.length_b   1.000
_cell.length_c   1.000
_cell.angle_alpha   90.00
_cell.angle_beta   90.00
_cell.angle_gamma   90.00
#
_symmetry.space_group_name_H-M   'P 1'
#
loop_
_entity.id
_entity.type
_entity.pdbx_description
1 polymer ?
#
loop_
_entity_poly.entity_id
_entity_poly.type
_entity_poly.pdbx_seq_one_letter_code
_entity_poly.pdbx_strand_id
1 'polypeptide(L)'
;MRPEPTDKKIGVGGAIDVAVYWGLRRDWKAADLLRRAAQSTAGAEGFRRGALSIAVVGARRMSRLHLEHMSLAGPTDVLTFDLGSDKAS
;
A
#
# COMPACT_ATOMS: atom_id res chain seq x y z
N MET A 1 25.77 0.07 -3.56
CA MET A 1 24.99 -0.97 -2.84
C MET A 1 23.72 -0.30 -2.31
N ARG A 2 22.55 -0.52 -2.94
CA ARG A 2 21.26 0.01 -2.45
C ARG A 2 20.73 -0.96 -1.39
N PRO A 3 20.17 -0.51 -0.26
CA PRO A 3 19.53 -1.42 0.69
C PRO A 3 18.25 -1.98 0.06
N GLU A 4 18.15 -3.31 0.01
CA GLU A 4 16.93 -4.04 -0.35
C GLU A 4 15.79 -3.67 0.63
N PRO A 5 14.56 -3.45 0.14
CA PRO A 5 13.41 -3.29 1.02
C PRO A 5 13.25 -4.57 1.84
N THR A 6 13.27 -4.44 3.16
CA THR A 6 13.12 -5.58 4.05
C THR A 6 11.66 -6.02 4.05
N ASP A 7 11.31 -6.91 3.13
CA ASP A 7 10.00 -7.57 3.07
C ASP A 7 9.82 -8.50 4.27
N LYS A 8 9.46 -7.91 5.42
CA LYS A 8 9.07 -8.69 6.59
C LYS A 8 7.59 -9.06 6.45
N LYS A 9 7.31 -10.15 5.74
CA LYS A 9 5.99 -10.81 5.77
C LYS A 9 5.78 -11.45 7.15
N ILE A 10 5.12 -10.73 8.06
CA ILE A 10 4.61 -11.32 9.31
C ILE A 10 3.18 -11.77 9.04
N GLY A 11 3.03 -13.02 8.61
CA GLY A 11 1.71 -13.65 8.45
C GLY A 11 1.12 -13.95 9.82
N VAL A 12 0.15 -13.16 10.25
CA VAL A 12 -0.78 -13.53 11.33
C VAL A 12 -2.07 -13.95 10.66
N GLY A 13 -2.55 -15.16 10.95
CA GLY A 13 -3.79 -15.73 10.40
C GLY A 13 -4.97 -14.78 10.58
N GLY A 14 -5.27 -14.05 9.52
CA GLY A 14 -6.38 -13.12 9.38
C GLY A 14 -6.53 -12.91 7.88
N ALA A 15 -7.74 -13.09 7.37
CA ALA A 15 -7.97 -13.37 5.96
C ALA A 15 -7.61 -12.23 4.97
N ILE A 16 -7.15 -11.07 5.47
CA ILE A 16 -6.71 -9.89 4.69
C ILE A 16 -5.21 -9.67 4.94
N ASP A 17 -4.39 -9.82 3.89
CA ASP A 17 -2.96 -9.51 3.93
C ASP A 17 -2.75 -8.02 3.62
N VAL A 18 -2.01 -7.30 4.49
CA VAL A 18 -1.74 -5.86 4.31
C VAL A 18 -0.24 -5.60 4.37
N ALA A 19 0.33 -5.26 3.21
CA ALA A 19 1.72 -4.84 3.08
C ALA A 19 1.82 -3.31 3.05
N VAL A 20 2.73 -2.74 3.84
CA VAL A 20 2.98 -1.29 3.87
C VAL A 20 4.44 -1.03 3.52
N TYR A 21 4.66 -0.28 2.44
CA TYR A 21 5.97 0.15 1.96
C TYR A 21 6.16 1.63 2.27
N TRP A 22 7.26 1.96 2.94
CA TRP A 22 7.57 3.32 3.35
C TRP A 22 8.77 3.87 2.59
N GLY A 23 8.54 4.85 1.72
CA GLY A 23 9.59 5.53 0.95
C GLY A 23 9.96 6.92 1.49
N LEU A 24 9.39 7.33 2.62
CA LEU A 24 9.63 8.63 3.27
C LEU A 24 10.64 8.50 4.41
N ARG A 25 10.98 9.62 5.06
CA ARG A 25 12.00 9.70 6.12
C ARG A 25 11.96 8.50 7.09
N ARG A 26 13.14 7.97 7.42
CA ARG A 26 13.36 6.73 8.20
C ARG A 26 12.80 6.77 9.63
N ASP A 27 12.53 7.95 10.17
CA ASP A 27 12.12 8.20 11.55
C ASP A 27 10.60 8.12 11.79
N TRP A 28 9.79 8.27 10.73
CA TRP A 28 8.33 8.25 10.85
C TRP A 28 7.77 6.81 10.81
N LYS A 29 7.65 6.18 11.98
CA LYS A 29 7.17 4.78 12.13
C LYS A 29 5.64 4.64 12.14
N ALA A 30 4.94 5.21 11.14
CA ALA A 30 3.47 5.08 11.06
C ALA A 30 2.99 3.81 10.34
N ALA A 31 3.89 2.93 9.88
CA ALA A 31 3.53 1.73 9.14
C ALA A 31 2.57 0.81 9.91
N ASP A 32 2.77 0.63 11.21
CA ASP A 32 1.89 -0.22 12.03
C ASP A 32 0.52 0.41 12.30
N LEU A 33 0.44 1.75 12.34
CA LEU A 33 -0.84 2.44 12.43
C LEU A 33 -1.62 2.29 11.12
N LEU A 34 -0.96 2.51 9.98
CA LEU A 34 -1.57 2.33 8.67
C LEU A 34 -2.04 0.89 8.45
N ARG A 35 -1.24 -0.11 8.84
CA ARG A 35 -1.64 -1.51 8.76
C ARG A 35 -2.92 -1.78 9.55
N ARG A 36 -2.98 -1.32 10.81
CA ARG A 36 -4.16 -1.50 11.67
C ARG A 36 -5.39 -0.77 11.13
N ALA A 37 -5.23 0.46 10.67
CA ALA A 37 -6.31 1.23 10.07
C ALA A 37 -6.86 0.51 8.82
N ALA A 38 -5.98 0.06 7.92
CA ALA A 38 -6.37 -0.67 6.72
C ALA A 38 -7.12 -1.98 7.04
N GLN A 39 -6.62 -2.76 8.00
CA GLN A 39 -7.29 -3.99 8.44
C GLN A 39 -8.68 -3.73 9.04
N SER A 40 -8.79 -2.69 9.89
CA SER A 40 -10.06 -2.31 10.50
C SER A 40 -11.07 -1.86 9.46
N THR A 41 -10.67 -0.97 8.53
CA THR A 41 -11.55 -0.47 7.46
C THR A 41 -11.97 -1.62 6.55
N ALA A 42 -11.04 -2.45 6.10
CA ALA A 42 -11.37 -3.59 5.23
C ALA A 42 -12.37 -4.55 5.92
N GLY A 43 -12.17 -4.82 7.22
CA GLY A 43 -13.11 -5.62 8.01
C GLY A 43 -14.51 -5.00 8.15
N ALA A 44 -14.59 -3.68 8.28
CA ALA A 44 -15.84 -2.91 8.38
C ALA A 44 -16.60 -2.86 7.04
N GLU A 45 -15.87 -2.74 5.93
CA GLU A 45 -16.42 -2.76 4.55
C GLU A 45 -16.81 -4.18 4.08
N GLY A 46 -16.68 -5.19 4.95
CA GLY A 46 -17.01 -6.57 4.61
C GLY A 46 -16.00 -7.27 3.69
N PHE A 47 -14.84 -6.65 3.42
CA PHE A 47 -13.74 -7.31 2.72
C PHE A 47 -13.16 -8.40 3.63
N ARG A 48 -13.44 -9.66 3.31
CA ARG A 48 -13.01 -10.79 4.16
C ARG A 48 -11.71 -11.41 3.71
N ARG A 49 -11.41 -11.43 2.41
CA ARG A 49 -10.25 -12.14 1.85
C ARG A 49 -9.58 -11.37 0.74
N GLY A 50 -8.25 -11.29 0.78
CA GLY A 50 -7.43 -10.75 -0.30
C GLY A 50 -6.16 -10.05 0.21
N ALA A 51 -5.46 -9.39 -0.70
CA ALA A 51 -4.24 -8.65 -0.40
C ALA A 51 -4.39 -7.16 -0.72
N LEU A 52 -3.88 -6.31 0.16
CA LEU A 52 -3.81 -4.86 -0.01
C LEU A 52 -2.35 -4.41 0.18
N SER A 53 -1.83 -3.70 -0.82
CA SER A 53 -0.50 -3.10 -0.76
C SER A 53 -0.61 -1.58 -0.69
N ILE A 54 -0.01 -0.98 0.32
CA ILE A 54 0.01 0.48 0.53
C ILE A 54 1.44 0.97 0.39
N ALA A 55 1.68 1.91 -0.53
CA ALA A 55 2.98 2.55 -0.69
C ALA A 55 2.90 4.04 -0.34
N VAL A 56 3.65 4.45 0.69
CA VAL A 56 3.75 5.85 1.08
C VAL A 56 4.98 6.48 0.43
N VAL A 57 4.74 7.47 -0.43
CA VAL A 57 5.77 8.05 -1.31
C VAL A 57 5.81 9.58 -1.17
N GLY A 58 6.94 10.19 -1.51
CA GLY A 58 7.05 11.64 -1.58
C GLY A 58 6.40 12.24 -2.83
N ALA A 59 6.12 13.55 -2.79
CA ALA A 59 5.41 14.29 -3.83
C ALA A 59 5.97 14.08 -5.25
N ARG A 60 7.30 14.09 -5.41
CA ARG A 60 7.94 13.86 -6.73
C ARG A 60 7.56 12.50 -7.34
N ARG A 61 7.53 11.45 -6.53
CA ARG A 61 7.17 10.10 -7.00
C ARG A 61 5.66 10.00 -7.23
N MET A 62 4.85 10.64 -6.38
CA MET A 62 3.40 10.72 -6.59
C MET A 62 3.05 11.42 -7.90
N SER A 63 3.63 12.59 -8.19
CA SER A 63 3.38 13.31 -9.45
C SER A 63 3.73 12.48 -10.68
N ARG A 64 4.81 11.68 -10.59
CA ARG A 64 5.21 10.78 -11.66
C ARG A 64 4.18 9.66 -11.86
N LEU A 65 3.74 9.00 -10.80
CA LEU A 65 2.73 7.94 -10.87
C LEU A 65 1.38 8.46 -11.37
N HIS A 66 0.98 9.65 -10.93
CA HIS A 66 -0.27 10.28 -11.35
C HIS A 66 -0.25 10.59 -12.86
N LEU A 67 0.88 11.08 -13.38
CA LEU A 67 1.06 11.28 -14.80
C LEU A 67 1.08 9.96 -15.58
N GLU A 68 1.84 8.97 -15.10
CA GLU A 68 2.01 7.67 -15.79
C GLU A 68 0.71 6.87 -15.90
N HIS A 69 -0.16 6.93 -14.88
CA HIS A 69 -1.35 6.07 -14.81
C HIS A 69 -2.68 6.79 -15.06
N MET A 70 -2.74 8.12 -14.86
CA MET A 70 -3.97 8.91 -15.06
C MET A 70 -3.81 10.01 -16.10
N SER A 71 -2.62 10.18 -16.70
CA SER A 71 -2.30 11.29 -17.61
C SER A 71 -2.52 12.69 -16.99
N LEU A 72 -2.47 12.80 -15.66
CA LEU A 72 -2.66 14.04 -14.92
C LEU A 72 -1.35 14.52 -14.28
N ALA A 73 -1.02 15.79 -14.48
CA ALA A 73 0.19 16.40 -13.92
C ALA A 73 -0.01 16.81 -12.46
N GLY A 74 1.06 16.67 -11.66
CA GLY A 74 1.09 17.09 -10.25
C GLY A 74 0.70 15.97 -9.28
N PRO A 75 0.97 16.15 -7.98
CA PRO A 75 0.68 15.13 -6.97
C PRO A 75 -0.81 15.07 -6.64
N THR A 76 -1.25 13.91 -6.17
CA THR A 76 -2.55 13.72 -5.49
C THR A 76 -2.30 13.14 -4.10
N ASP A 77 -3.30 13.22 -3.21
CA ASP A 77 -3.17 12.67 -1.86
C ASP A 77 -3.15 11.13 -1.87
N VAL A 78 -3.97 10.52 -2.72
CA VAL A 78 -4.11 9.06 -2.84
C VAL A 78 -4.26 8.66 -4.30
N LEU A 79 -3.60 7.57 -4.67
CA LEU A 79 -3.76 6.90 -5.96
C LEU A 79 -4.04 5.41 -5.69
N THR A 80 -5.12 4.88 -6.26
CA THR A 80 -5.56 3.49 -6.05
C THR A 80 -5.43 2.68 -7.34
N PHE A 81 -4.96 1.45 -7.21
CA PHE A 81 -4.82 0.51 -8.32
C PHE A 81 -5.66 -0.73 -8.02
N ASP A 82 -6.60 -1.05 -8.90
CA ASP A 82 -7.27 -2.34 -8.88
C ASP A 82 -6.40 -3.34 -9.64
N LEU A 83 -5.83 -4.31 -8.91
CA LEU A 83 -4.98 -5.36 -9.48
C LEU A 83 -5.78 -6.59 -9.90
N GLY A 84 -7.10 -6.56 -9.71
CA GLY A 84 -7.99 -7.68 -10.00
C GLY A 84 -7.85 -8.82 -9.00
N SER A 85 -8.66 -9.86 -9.23
CA SER A 85 -8.55 -11.14 -8.53
C SER A 85 -7.72 -12.09 -9.38
N ASP A 86 -6.80 -12.82 -8.77
CA ASP A 86 -6.18 -13.96 -9.44
C ASP A 86 -7.31 -14.95 -9.78
N LYS A 87 -7.53 -15.24 -11.06
CA LYS A 87 -8.49 -16.28 -11.44
C LYS A 87 -7.88 -17.57 -10.94
N ALA A 88 -8.50 -18.17 -9.91
CA ALA A 88 -8.22 -19.53 -9.49
C ALA A 88 -8.19 -20.40 -10.75
N SER A 89 -6.98 -20.77 -11.16
CA SER A 89 -6.70 -21.70 -12.26
C SER A 89 -6.67 -23.10 -11.69
#